data_AF-A0A974PUQ1-F1
#
_entry.id   AF-A0A974PUQ1-F1
#
_cell.length_a   1.000
_cell.length_b   1.000
_cell.length_c   1.000
_cell.angle_alpha   90.00
_cell.angle_beta   90.00
_cell.angle_gamma   90.00
#
_symmetry.space_group_name_H-M   'P 1'
#
loop_
_entity.id
_entity.type
_entity.pdbx_description
1 polymer ?
#
loop_
_entity_poly.entity_id
_entity_poly.type
_entity_poly.pdbx_seq_one_letter_code
_entity_poly.pdbx_strand_id
1 'polypeptide(L)'
;MADPIFAAIAEHQRRRAEHEAAFDAAGEAELTDRDDGPLAAEAGALRDAASEREVEALQQVLHTVPLTTAGMLAWLDHISGPAGFDGIAPRDDDVAAIFGTMRAFVVGSEVGS
;
A
#
# COMPACT_ATOMS: atom_id res chain seq x y z
N MET A 1 20.20 -13.56 -2.01
CA MET A 1 19.49 -12.45 -2.67
C MET A 1 18.48 -11.91 -1.67
N ALA A 2 18.35 -10.60 -1.51
CA ALA A 2 17.33 -10.04 -0.61
C ALA A 2 15.94 -10.32 -1.19
N ASP A 3 14.98 -10.66 -0.33
CA ASP A 3 13.60 -10.92 -0.74
C ASP A 3 12.95 -9.60 -1.20
N PRO A 4 12.49 -9.48 -2.46
CA PRO A 4 11.97 -8.22 -3.01
C PRO A 4 10.79 -7.65 -2.22
N ILE A 5 10.07 -8.50 -1.50
CA ILE A 5 8.89 -8.07 -0.77
C ILE A 5 9.20 -7.05 0.33
N PHE A 6 10.38 -7.12 0.96
CA PHE A 6 10.76 -6.15 1.99
C PHE A 6 10.91 -4.74 1.41
N ALA A 7 11.37 -4.61 0.16
CA ALA A 7 11.45 -3.32 -0.51
C ALA A 7 10.07 -2.78 -0.88
N ALA A 8 9.16 -3.64 -1.36
CA ALA A 8 7.78 -3.25 -1.65
C ALA A 8 7.03 -2.79 -0.39
N ILE A 9 7.16 -3.51 0.71
CA ILE A 9 6.57 -3.14 2.01
C ILE A 9 7.13 -1.80 2.49
N ALA A 10 8.45 -1.61 2.42
CA ALA A 10 9.09 -0.36 2.84
C ALA A 10 8.61 0.84 2.01
N GLU A 11 8.46 0.68 0.70
CA GLU A 11 7.91 1.73 -0.17
C GLU A 11 6.45 2.03 0.16
N HIS A 12 5.62 1.01 0.37
CA HIS A 12 4.23 1.21 0.78
C HIS A 12 4.12 1.97 2.11
N GLN A 13 4.90 1.58 3.12
CA GLN A 13 4.93 2.28 4.41
C GLN A 13 5.36 3.75 4.26
N ARG A 14 6.33 4.03 3.38
CA ARG A 14 6.75 5.39 3.07
C ARG A 14 5.63 6.20 2.41
N ARG A 15 4.90 5.61 1.45
CA ARG A 15 3.75 6.26 0.79
C ARG A 15 2.58 6.51 1.73
N ARG A 16 2.30 5.56 2.62
CA ARG A 16 1.29 5.75 3.66
C ARG A 16 1.62 6.94 4.57
N ALA A 17 2.87 7.07 4.99
CA ALA A 17 3.31 8.23 5.77
C ALA A 17 3.21 9.55 4.97
N GLU A 18 3.47 9.54 3.66
CA GLU A 18 3.24 10.71 2.80
C GLU A 18 1.75 11.07 2.70
N HIS A 19 0.87 10.07 2.58
CA HIS A 19 -0.57 10.29 2.50
C HIS A 19 -1.14 10.82 3.82
N GLU A 20 -0.73 10.26 4.96
CA GLU A 20 -1.13 10.76 6.29
C GLU A 20 -0.71 12.24 6.48
N ALA A 21 0.54 12.57 6.14
CA ALA A 21 1.02 13.96 6.21
C ALA A 21 0.25 14.91 5.27
N ALA A 22 -0.11 14.45 4.06
CA ALA A 22 -0.91 15.24 3.13
C ALA A 22 -2.36 15.40 3.59
N PHE A 23 -2.92 14.38 4.27
CA PHE A 23 -4.25 14.42 4.87
C PHE A 23 -4.31 15.47 6.00
N ASP A 24 -3.33 15.44 6.91
CA ASP A 24 -3.22 16.42 7.99
C ASP A 24 -3.09 17.84 7.44
N ALA A 25 -2.23 18.05 6.43
CA ALA A 25 -2.04 19.35 5.79
C ALA A 25 -3.32 19.87 5.10
N ALA A 26 -4.09 18.99 4.46
CA ALA A 26 -5.38 19.34 3.86
C ALA A 26 -6.39 19.77 4.92
N GLY A 27 -6.50 19.03 6.03
CA GLY A 27 -7.37 19.40 7.15
C GLY A 27 -7.00 20.75 7.78
N GLU A 28 -5.70 21.05 7.93
CA GLU A 28 -5.24 22.36 8.41
C GLU A 28 -5.60 23.50 7.44
N ALA A 29 -5.50 23.25 6.13
CA ALA A 29 -5.85 24.22 5.10
C ALA A 29 -7.35 24.51 5.07
N GLU A 30 -8.19 23.47 5.16
CA GLU A 30 -9.66 23.57 5.26
C GLU A 30 -10.09 24.41 6.48
N LEU A 31 -9.43 24.22 7.63
CA LEU A 31 -9.67 25.00 8.85
C LEU A 31 -9.26 26.48 8.72
N THR A 32 -8.28 26.80 7.86
CA THR A 32 -7.69 28.14 7.76
C THR A 32 -8.36 29.00 6.67
N ASP A 33 -8.65 28.43 5.50
CA ASP A 33 -9.11 29.17 4.30
C ASP A 33 -10.63 29.03 4.04
N ARG A 34 -11.35 28.29 4.91
CA ARG A 34 -12.69 27.70 4.67
C ARG A 34 -12.68 26.67 3.55
N ASP A 35 -13.63 25.73 3.61
CA ASP A 35 -13.89 24.77 2.52
C ASP A 35 -14.04 25.54 1.19
N ASP A 36 -13.28 25.12 0.17
CA ASP A 36 -13.19 25.72 -1.17
C ASP A 36 -12.27 26.95 -1.36
N GLY A 37 -11.49 27.33 -0.34
CA GLY A 37 -10.39 28.28 -0.52
C GLY A 37 -9.27 27.74 -1.42
N PRO A 38 -8.51 28.58 -2.17
CA PRO A 38 -7.45 28.13 -3.06
C PRO A 38 -6.38 27.28 -2.35
N LEU A 39 -6.10 27.54 -1.07
CA LEU A 39 -5.16 26.73 -0.30
C LEU A 39 -5.73 25.36 0.08
N ALA A 40 -7.02 25.31 0.43
CA ALA A 40 -7.72 24.05 0.68
C ALA A 40 -7.81 23.19 -0.58
N ALA A 41 -8.05 23.81 -1.75
CA ALA A 41 -8.08 23.11 -3.03
C ALA A 41 -6.71 22.53 -3.43
N GLU A 42 -5.62 23.28 -3.25
CA GLU A 42 -4.26 22.81 -3.52
C GLU A 42 -3.87 21.66 -2.57
N ALA A 43 -4.13 21.81 -1.28
CA ALA A 43 -3.84 20.78 -0.29
C ALA A 43 -4.68 19.51 -0.52
N GLY A 44 -5.96 19.66 -0.90
CA GLY A 44 -6.82 18.54 -1.31
C GLY A 44 -6.26 17.79 -2.51
N ALA A 45 -5.80 18.49 -3.55
CA ALA A 45 -5.19 17.85 -4.72
C ALA A 45 -3.89 17.10 -4.36
N LEU A 46 -3.08 17.62 -3.42
CA LEU A 46 -1.88 16.94 -2.94
C LEU A 46 -2.22 15.68 -2.14
N ARG A 47 -3.25 15.73 -1.28
CA ARG A 47 -3.78 14.58 -0.54
C ARG A 47 -4.24 13.49 -1.50
N ASP A 48 -5.05 13.85 -2.50
CA ASP A 48 -5.59 12.89 -3.47
C ASP A 48 -4.45 12.22 -4.26
N ALA A 49 -3.47 13.00 -4.73
CA ALA A 49 -2.28 12.46 -5.40
C ALA A 49 -1.40 11.60 -4.49
N ALA A 50 -1.37 11.85 -3.18
CA ALA A 50 -0.66 11.00 -2.22
C ALA A 50 -1.42 9.69 -1.96
N SER A 51 -2.75 9.75 -1.89
CA SER A 51 -3.63 8.58 -1.79
C SER A 51 -3.46 7.64 -2.98
N GLU A 52 -3.44 8.17 -4.22
CA GLU A 52 -3.19 7.38 -5.43
C GLU A 52 -1.85 6.65 -5.37
N ARG A 53 -0.78 7.33 -4.93
CA ARG A 53 0.55 6.75 -4.76
C ARG A 53 0.61 5.67 -3.67
N GLU A 54 -0.13 5.83 -2.57
CA GLU A 54 -0.26 4.78 -1.56
C GLU A 54 -0.94 3.54 -2.15
N VAL A 55 -2.06 3.72 -2.86
CA VAL A 55 -2.79 2.62 -3.51
C VAL A 55 -1.90 1.89 -4.51
N GLU A 56 -1.15 2.61 -5.36
CA GLU A 56 -0.20 2.01 -6.29
C GLU A 56 0.88 1.18 -5.58
N ALA A 57 1.40 1.68 -4.46
CA ALA A 57 2.39 0.95 -3.67
C ALA A 57 1.78 -0.29 -2.98
N LEU A 58 0.52 -0.24 -2.55
CA LEU A 58 -0.19 -1.41 -2.03
C LEU A 58 -0.36 -2.47 -3.12
N GLN A 59 -0.74 -2.07 -4.33
CA GLN A 59 -0.82 -2.98 -5.47
C GLN A 59 0.54 -3.65 -5.76
N GLN A 60 1.64 -2.89 -5.67
CA GLN A 60 2.99 -3.47 -5.79
C GLN A 60 3.27 -4.51 -4.70
N VAL A 61 2.85 -4.28 -3.45
CA VAL A 61 2.95 -5.29 -2.38
C VAL A 61 2.14 -6.54 -2.75
N LEU A 62 0.89 -6.40 -3.20
CA LEU A 62 0.03 -7.54 -3.55
C LEU A 62 0.61 -8.40 -4.69
N HIS A 63 1.28 -7.77 -5.65
CA HIS A 63 1.86 -8.44 -6.82
C HIS A 63 3.33 -8.86 -6.68
N THR A 64 4.00 -8.47 -5.59
CA THR A 64 5.40 -8.86 -5.37
C THR A 64 5.44 -10.27 -4.77
N VAL A 65 5.87 -11.25 -5.56
CA VAL A 65 6.03 -12.63 -5.11
C VAL A 65 7.21 -12.73 -4.14
N PRO A 66 6.99 -13.10 -2.86
CA PRO A 66 8.07 -13.36 -1.94
C PRO A 66 8.95 -14.50 -2.43
N LEU A 67 10.23 -14.52 -2.07
CA LEU A 67 11.17 -15.57 -2.48
C LEU A 67 11.60 -16.47 -1.32
N THR A 68 11.20 -16.12 -0.09
CA THR A 68 11.55 -16.81 1.14
C THR A 68 10.33 -16.96 2.04
N THR A 69 10.37 -17.93 2.96
CA THR A 69 9.33 -18.08 4.00
C THR A 69 9.22 -16.81 4.87
N ALA A 70 10.35 -16.17 5.19
CA ALA A 70 10.36 -14.92 5.94
C ALA A 70 9.64 -13.80 5.18
N GLY A 71 9.87 -13.67 3.87
CA GLY A 71 9.16 -12.72 3.02
C GLY A 71 7.67 -13.02 2.90
N MET A 72 7.28 -14.30 2.78
CA MET A 72 5.86 -14.69 2.76
C MET A 72 5.15 -14.35 4.07
N LEU A 73 5.79 -14.58 5.22
CA LEU A 73 5.23 -14.19 6.51
C LEU A 73 5.09 -12.67 6.63
N ALA A 74 6.10 -11.91 6.20
CA ALA A 74 6.04 -10.45 6.19
C ALA A 74 4.93 -9.92 5.26
N TRP A 75 4.74 -10.55 4.11
CA TRP A 75 3.66 -10.21 3.18
C TRP A 75 2.28 -10.45 3.80
N LEU A 76 2.05 -11.64 4.36
CA LEU A 76 0.78 -12.00 5.00
C LEU A 76 0.46 -11.09 6.18
N ASP A 77 1.45 -10.80 7.02
CA ASP A 77 1.32 -9.87 8.15
C ASP A 77 0.94 -8.47 7.65
N HIS A 78 1.61 -7.97 6.61
CA HIS A 78 1.34 -6.66 6.04
C HIS A 78 -0.08 -6.53 5.47
N ILE A 79 -0.53 -7.51 4.66
CA ILE A 79 -1.85 -7.43 4.00
C ILE A 79 -3.02 -7.74 4.96
N SER A 80 -2.77 -8.47 6.05
CA SER A 80 -3.78 -8.77 7.07
C SER A 80 -3.86 -7.71 8.17
N GLY A 81 -2.82 -6.88 8.29
CA GLY A 81 -2.75 -5.79 9.25
C GLY A 81 -3.50 -4.52 8.80
N PRO A 82 -3.54 -3.49 9.67
CA PRO A 82 -4.20 -2.21 9.36
C PRO A 82 -3.65 -1.51 8.12
N ALA A 83 -2.38 -1.76 7.79
CA ALA A 83 -1.74 -1.22 6.60
C ALA A 83 -2.19 -1.89 5.30
N GLY A 84 -2.83 -3.06 5.36
CA GLY A 84 -3.26 -3.80 4.17
C GLY A 84 -4.54 -3.23 3.56
N PHE A 85 -5.63 -3.22 4.33
CA PHE A 85 -6.96 -2.86 3.81
C PHE A 85 -7.79 -2.02 4.78
N ASP A 86 -7.15 -1.19 5.61
CA ASP A 86 -7.73 -0.30 6.65
C ASP A 86 -9.26 -0.03 6.57
N GLY A 87 -10.07 -0.96 7.11
CA GLY A 87 -11.54 -0.84 7.15
C GLY A 87 -12.28 -0.92 5.81
N ILE A 88 -11.59 -1.15 4.70
CA ILE A 88 -12.13 -1.26 3.34
C ILE A 88 -12.10 -2.74 2.91
N ALA A 89 -13.21 -3.23 2.38
CA ALA A 89 -13.22 -4.57 1.79
C ALA A 89 -12.30 -4.63 0.56
N PRO A 90 -11.40 -5.63 0.44
CA PRO A 90 -10.59 -5.83 -0.76
C PRO A 90 -11.47 -5.91 -2.01
N ARG A 91 -11.00 -5.35 -3.11
CA ARG A 91 -11.66 -5.47 -4.42
C ARG A 91 -11.41 -6.87 -4.98
N ASP A 92 -12.23 -7.28 -5.95
CA ASP A 92 -12.08 -8.60 -6.60
C ASP A 92 -10.68 -8.80 -7.19
N ASP A 93 -10.10 -7.74 -7.78
CA ASP A 93 -8.74 -7.76 -8.33
C ASP A 93 -7.68 -7.93 -7.24
N ASP A 94 -7.87 -7.35 -6.05
CA ASP A 94 -6.96 -7.49 -4.91
C ASP A 94 -6.96 -8.95 -4.41
N VAL A 95 -8.16 -9.54 -4.32
CA VAL A 95 -8.33 -10.94 -3.93
C VAL A 95 -7.66 -11.87 -4.95
N ALA A 96 -7.82 -11.58 -6.24
CA ALA A 96 -7.17 -12.33 -7.31
C ALA A 96 -5.62 -12.21 -7.23
N ALA A 97 -5.09 -11.01 -6.95
CA ALA A 97 -3.66 -10.78 -6.76
C ALA A 97 -3.12 -11.57 -5.55
N ILE A 98 -3.84 -11.57 -4.43
CA ILE A 98 -3.49 -12.32 -3.22
C ILE A 98 -3.34 -13.82 -3.54
N PHE A 99 -4.37 -14.42 -4.12
CA PHE A 99 -4.32 -15.85 -4.47
C PHE A 99 -3.26 -16.15 -5.54
N GLY A 100 -3.07 -15.26 -6.51
CA GLY A 100 -2.02 -15.36 -7.53
C GLY A 100 -0.63 -15.39 -6.93
N THR A 101 -0.33 -14.47 -6.01
CA THR A 101 0.95 -14.36 -5.32
C THR A 101 1.22 -15.56 -4.41
N MET A 102 0.21 -16.01 -3.64
CA MET A 102 0.33 -17.23 -2.84
C MET A 102 0.64 -18.45 -3.70
N ARG A 103 -0.06 -18.62 -4.83
CA ARG A 103 0.18 -19.73 -5.76
C ARG A 103 1.58 -19.66 -6.36
N ALA A 104 2.02 -18.48 -6.79
CA ALA A 104 3.34 -18.29 -7.37
C ALA A 104 4.46 -18.63 -6.38
N PHE A 105 4.31 -18.26 -5.11
CA PHE A 105 5.24 -18.63 -4.04
C PHE A 105 5.35 -20.15 -3.86
N VAL A 106 4.21 -20.85 -3.77
CA VAL A 106 4.18 -22.31 -3.59
C VAL A 106 4.85 -23.01 -4.77
N VAL A 107 4.47 -22.67 -6.01
CA VAL A 107 5.06 -23.27 -7.22
C VAL A 107 6.56 -22.98 -7.32
N GLY A 108 6.99 -21.76 -6.99
CA GLY A 108 8.40 -21.39 -6.99
C GLY A 108 9.24 -22.15 -5.94
N SER A 109 8.62 -22.52 -4.83
CA SER A 109 9.26 -23.28 -3.74
C SER A 109 9.47 -24.76 -4.10
N GLU A 110 8.59 -25.34 -4.93
CA GLU A 110 8.68 -26.75 -5.37
C GLU A 110 9.80 -26.99 -6.40
N VAL A 111 10.16 -25.99 -7.20
CA VAL A 111 11.22 -26.11 -8.23
C VAL A 111 12.63 -25.93 -7.64
N GLY A 112 12.74 -25.34 -6.44
CA GLY A 112 14.00 -25.08 -5.75
C GLY A 112 14.44 -26.14 -4.74
N SER A 113 13.67 -27.23 -4.56
CA SER A 113 13.96 -28.34 -3.63
C SER A 113 14.46 -29.59 -4.33
#